data_AF-A0A9X1TIJ7-F1
#
_entry.id   AF-A0A9X1TIJ7-F1
#
_cell.length_a   1.000
_cell.length_b   1.000
_cell.length_c   1.000
_cell.angle_alpha   90.00
_cell.angle_beta   90.00
_cell.angle_gamma   90.00
#
_symmetry.space_group_name_H-M   'P 1'
#
loop_
_entity.id
_entity.type
_entity.pdbx_description
1 polymer ?
#
loop_
_entity_poly.entity_id
_entity_poly.type
_entity_poly.pdbx_seq_one_letter_code
_entity_poly.pdbx_strand_id
1 'polypeptide(L)'
;MALHGYQFIREIDKFKLDSYNAHLGWISPYITTIKIYSCPKSTLFYLYDEVQDRLFEFSADDPKILKSAEEYNKVLHAYRMTYSP
;
A
#
# COMPACT_ATOMS: atom_id res chain seq x y z
N MET A 1 -8.44 -4.60 13.63
CA MET A 1 -9.59 -4.85 12.72
C MET A 1 -9.12 -4.59 11.31
N ALA A 2 -9.37 -5.50 10.36
CA ALA A 2 -9.07 -5.24 8.96
C ALA A 2 -10.15 -4.30 8.39
N LEU A 3 -9.76 -3.15 7.85
CA LEU A 3 -10.69 -2.20 7.24
C LEU A 3 -10.77 -2.53 5.75
N HIS A 4 -11.97 -2.83 5.24
CA HIS A 4 -12.18 -3.27 3.85
C HIS A 4 -11.40 -4.53 3.42
N GLY A 5 -10.97 -5.38 4.36
CA GLY A 5 -10.13 -6.55 4.06
C GLY A 5 -8.63 -6.24 3.96
N TYR A 6 -8.22 -5.02 4.33
CA TYR A 6 -6.81 -4.63 4.45
C TYR A 6 -6.41 -4.51 5.91
N GLN A 7 -5.29 -5.14 6.25
CA GLN A 7 -4.72 -5.07 7.59
C GLN A 7 -3.29 -4.56 7.50
N PHE A 8 -3.07 -3.34 7.99
CA PHE A 8 -1.74 -2.81 8.22
C PHE A 8 -1.09 -3.54 9.39
N ILE A 9 0.08 -4.10 9.14
CA ILE A 9 0.81 -4.94 10.10
C ILE A 9 1.76 -4.05 10.89
N ARG A 10 2.60 -3.29 10.19
CA ARG A 10 3.62 -2.43 10.79
C ARG A 10 4.21 -1.45 9.78
N GLU A 11 4.89 -0.46 10.31
CA GLU A 11 5.82 0.39 9.54
C GLU A 11 7.18 -0.30 9.38
N ILE A 12 7.77 -0.14 8.20
CA ILE A 12 9.11 -0.61 7.86
C ILE A 12 10.04 0.60 7.86
N ASP A 13 10.88 0.69 8.89
CA ASP A 13 11.83 1.79 9.09
C ASP A 13 13.05 1.71 8.13
N LYS A 14 13.42 0.48 7.72
CA LYS A 14 14.54 0.23 6.80
C LYS A 14 14.07 -0.57 5.59
N PHE A 15 13.73 0.13 4.52
CA PHE A 15 13.31 -0.47 3.26
C PHE A 15 14.22 -0.06 2.10
N LYS A 16 14.28 -0.91 1.07
CA LYS A 16 14.98 -0.64 -0.19
C LYS A 16 14.02 -0.82 -1.35
N LEU A 17 13.49 0.28 -1.87
CA LEU A 17 12.49 0.28 -2.97
C LEU A 17 12.97 -0.50 -4.21
N ASP A 18 14.28 -0.59 -4.44
CA ASP A 18 14.90 -1.35 -5.53
C ASP A 18 14.50 -2.84 -5.58
N SER A 19 14.14 -3.42 -4.43
CA SER A 19 13.72 -4.83 -4.33
C SER A 19 12.21 -5.02 -4.45
N TYR A 20 11.44 -3.96 -4.67
CA TYR A 20 10.00 -3.99 -4.74
C TYR A 20 9.50 -3.62 -6.14
N ASN A 21 8.46 -4.32 -6.58
CA ASN A 21 7.79 -4.00 -7.83
C ASN A 21 6.64 -3.05 -7.53
N ALA A 22 6.70 -1.86 -8.13
CA ALA A 22 5.58 -0.93 -8.09
C ALA A 22 4.37 -1.59 -8.75
N HIS A 23 3.22 -1.57 -8.09
CA HIS A 23 2.02 -2.13 -8.66
C HIS A 23 1.51 -1.17 -9.76
N LEU A 24 1.96 -1.40 -11.00
CA LEU A 24 1.75 -0.55 -12.19
C LEU A 24 0.28 -0.30 -12.58
N GLY A 25 -0.70 -0.95 -11.94
CA GLY A 25 -2.13 -0.75 -12.20
C GLY A 25 -2.71 0.56 -11.64
N TRP A 26 -1.88 1.40 -11.01
CA TRP A 26 -2.32 2.49 -10.13
C TRP A 26 -1.82 3.84 -10.63
N ILE A 27 -1.71 3.97 -11.96
CA ILE A 27 -1.50 5.23 -12.66
C ILE A 27 -2.83 5.98 -12.62
N SER A 28 -3.18 6.51 -11.45
CA SER A 28 -4.05 7.67 -11.43
C SER A 28 -3.32 8.76 -12.22
N PRO A 29 -3.97 9.51 -13.12
CA PRO A 29 -3.32 10.61 -13.84
C PRO A 29 -2.84 11.74 -12.90
N TYR A 30 -3.23 11.66 -11.63
CA TYR A 30 -2.76 12.50 -10.55
C TYR A 30 -1.53 11.86 -9.92
N ILE A 31 -0.44 12.62 -9.88
CA ILE A 31 0.77 12.30 -9.12
C ILE A 31 0.37 12.08 -7.66
N THR A 32 0.06 10.85 -7.30
CA THR A 32 -0.29 10.48 -5.93
C THR A 32 0.99 10.15 -5.20
N THR A 33 1.25 10.90 -4.14
CA THR A 33 2.41 10.74 -3.25
C THR A 33 2.39 9.43 -2.48
N ILE A 34 1.28 8.69 -2.51
CA ILE A 34 1.17 7.37 -1.89
C ILE A 34 1.22 6.30 -2.98
N LYS A 35 2.23 5.44 -2.94
CA LYS A 35 2.48 4.38 -3.91
C LYS A 35 2.35 3.03 -3.24
N ILE A 36 1.85 2.02 -3.97
CA ILE A 36 1.79 0.66 -3.45
C ILE A 36 2.76 -0.23 -4.22
N TYR A 37 3.48 -1.02 -3.45
CA TYR A 37 4.52 -1.92 -3.87
C TYR A 37 4.15 -3.34 -3.46
N SER A 38 4.60 -4.30 -4.26
CA SER A 38 4.54 -5.73 -3.96
C SER A 38 5.95 -6.30 -4.02
N CYS A 39 6.26 -7.22 -3.13
CA CYS A 39 7.53 -7.92 -3.17
C CYS A 39 7.29 -9.31 -3.78
N PRO A 40 7.99 -9.74 -4.84
CA PRO A 40 7.79 -11.06 -5.43
C PRO A 40 8.16 -12.21 -4.48
N LYS A 41 8.92 -11.91 -3.41
CA LYS A 41 9.30 -12.87 -2.36
C LYS A 41 8.34 -12.89 -1.16
N SER A 42 7.31 -12.05 -1.17
CA SER A 42 6.36 -11.90 -0.06
C SER A 42 4.93 -11.93 -0.58
N THR A 43 4.00 -12.43 0.23
CA THR A 43 2.56 -12.33 -0.05
C THR A 43 1.98 -11.00 0.43
N LEU A 44 2.80 -10.16 1.07
CA LEU A 44 2.42 -8.87 1.63
C LEU A 44 2.61 -7.73 0.62
N PHE A 45 1.84 -6.68 0.87
CA PHE A 45 1.89 -5.42 0.13
C PHE A 45 2.52 -4.34 0.99
N TYR A 46 3.01 -3.31 0.32
CA TYR A 46 3.76 -2.24 0.95
C TYR A 46 3.24 -0.90 0.44
N LEU A 47 2.70 -0.08 1.33
CA LEU A 47 2.25 1.27 1.02
C LEU A 47 3.38 2.23 1.37
N TYR A 48 3.89 2.92 0.37
CA TYR A 48 4.93 3.93 0.49
C TYR A 48 4.32 5.31 0.41
N ASP A 49 4.56 6.12 1.44
CA ASP A 49 4.19 7.53 1.49
C ASP A 49 5.44 8.38 1.17
N GLU A 50 5.48 8.95 -0.02
CA GLU A 50 6.58 9.80 -0.49
C GLU A 50 6.66 11.14 0.24
N VAL A 51 5.58 11.61 0.85
CA VAL A 51 5.59 12.89 1.58
C VAL A 51 6.31 12.72 2.91
N GLN A 52 6.08 11.58 3.56
CA GLN A 52 6.66 11.29 4.87
C GLN A 52 7.91 10.40 4.80
N ASP A 53 8.25 9.88 3.63
CA ASP A 53 9.31 8.87 3.42
C ASP A 53 9.10 7.60 4.27
N ARG A 54 7.85 7.14 4.37
CA ARG A 54 7.46 6.01 5.24
C ARG A 54 6.88 4.87 4.44
N LEU A 55 7.28 3.64 4.80
CA LEU A 55 6.76 2.43 4.18
C LEU A 55 5.95 1.62 5.20
N PHE A 56 4.74 1.23 4.85
CA PHE A 56 3.87 0.43 5.69
C PHE A 56 3.60 -0.92 5.05
N GLU A 57 3.87 -1.99 5.77
CA GLU A 57 3.56 -3.36 5.38
C GLU A 57 2.10 -3.67 5.74
N PHE A 58 1.34 -4.15 4.76
CA PHE A 58 -0.04 -4.55 4.95
C PHE A 58 -0.35 -5.86 4.21
N SER A 59 -1.33 -6.59 4.75
CA SER A 59 -1.90 -7.77 4.10
C SER A 59 -3.24 -7.40 3.47
N ALA A 60 -3.54 -8.03 2.34
CA ALA A 60 -4.84 -8.01 1.70
C ALA A 60 -5.39 -9.42 1.71
N ASP A 61 -6.68 -9.57 2.02
CA ASP A 61 -7.34 -10.88 2.04
C ASP A 61 -7.31 -11.56 0.66
N ASP A 62 -7.51 -10.77 -0.40
CA ASP A 62 -7.35 -11.22 -1.78
C ASP A 62 -6.36 -10.31 -2.53
N PRO A 63 -5.17 -10.79 -2.92
CA PRO A 63 -4.16 -9.98 -3.62
C PRO A 63 -4.56 -9.63 -5.06
N LYS A 64 -5.56 -10.29 -5.65
CA LYS A 64 -6.01 -10.05 -7.03
C LYS A 64 -6.97 -8.87 -7.11
N ILE A 65 -7.57 -8.43 -6.00
CA ILE A 65 -8.48 -7.28 -5.97
C ILE A 65 -7.76 -5.96 -6.25
N LEU A 66 -6.46 -5.86 -5.93
CA LEU A 66 -5.63 -4.65 -6.07
C LEU A 66 -5.31 -4.27 -7.53
N LYS A 67 -6.30 -4.31 -8.41
CA LYS A 67 -6.24 -3.97 -9.84
C LYS A 67 -7.16 -2.80 -10.22
N SER A 68 -8.02 -2.36 -9.31
CA SER A 68 -9.01 -1.31 -9.54
C SER A 68 -8.75 -0.07 -8.68
N ALA A 69 -9.05 1.11 -9.21
CA ALA A 69 -8.95 2.38 -8.49
C ALA A 69 -9.84 2.44 -7.24
N GLU A 70 -10.93 1.67 -7.18
CA GLU A 70 -11.78 1.56 -5.99
C GLU A 70 -11.04 0.93 -4.81
N GLU A 71 -10.29 -0.15 -5.06
CA GLU A 71 -9.49 -0.81 -4.05
C GLU A 71 -8.38 0.11 -3.54
N TYR A 72 -7.85 1.00 -4.40
CA TYR A 72 -6.92 2.03 -3.96
C TYR A 72 -7.51 2.97 -2.95
N ASN A 73 -8.68 3.51 -3.25
CA ASN A 73 -9.35 4.41 -2.33
C ASN A 73 -9.65 3.71 -1.01
N LYS A 74 -9.97 2.40 -1.02
CA LYS A 74 -10.15 1.62 0.22
C LYS A 74 -8.86 1.46 1.01
N VAL A 75 -7.73 1.14 0.37
CA VAL A 75 -6.42 1.05 1.06
C VAL A 75 -6.01 2.42 1.61
N LEU A 76 -6.15 3.48 0.83
CA LEU A 76 -5.88 4.85 1.28
C LEU A 76 -6.77 5.26 2.45
N HIS A 77 -8.05 4.92 2.39
CA HIS A 77 -9.00 5.21 3.46
C HIS A 77 -8.63 4.46 4.74
N ALA A 78 -8.27 3.17 4.62
CA ALA A 78 -7.77 2.36 5.73
C ALA A 78 -6.46 2.91 6.31
N TYR A 79 -5.52 3.32 5.46
CA TYR A 79 -4.26 3.96 5.85
C TYR A 79 -4.52 5.25 6.63
N ARG A 80 -5.37 6.14 6.07
CA ARG A 80 -5.74 7.39 6.71
C ARG A 80 -6.39 7.16 8.07
N MET A 81 -7.41 6.31 8.14
CA MET A 81 -8.06 5.95 9.42
C MET A 81 -7.10 5.38 10.47
N THR A 82 -6.04 4.68 10.05
CA THR A 82 -5.12 4.02 10.98
C THR A 82 -3.94 4.90 11.40
N TYR A 83 -3.42 5.75 10.50
CA TYR A 83 -2.16 6.47 10.71
C TYR A 83 -2.25 7.98 10.44
N SER A 84 -3.38 8.49 9.93
CA SER A 84 -3.63 9.91 9.72
C SER A 84 -4.85 10.37 10.54
N PRO A 85 -4.66 10.99 11.72
CA PRO A 85 -5.77 11.61 12.45
C PRO A 85 -6.44 12.75 11.67
#